data_AF-A0A226GR60-F1
#
_entry.id   AF-A0A226GR60-F1
#
_cell.length_a   1.000
_cell.length_b   1.000
_cell.length_c   1.000
_cell.angle_alpha   90.00
_cell.angle_beta   90.00
_cell.angle_gamma   90.00
#
_symmetry.space_group_name_H-M   'P 1'
#
loop_
_entity.id
_entity.type
_entity.pdbx_description
1 polymer ?
#
loop_
_entity_poly.entity_id
_entity_poly.type
_entity_poly.pdbx_seq_one_letter_code
_entity_poly.pdbx_strand_id
1 'polypeptide(L)'
;PNPDASAVLELASKQKGFLPPRLTTAERDAISNPAEGLTIFNTTKNCLEWYNPSGWYNACGDNGVATVTSYVCGTLETGTMEAGTPVSGVSQTITATVSVPGSYDISATENGVTFSARGNFTSIGNHDIVLHATGTPVATGSHTFALNTSPNSCSFSRMTDSNIGVVASYNCNAPHTGNLTVGVPVTGVTQTIIVDVTTVGIYSIQASANGVTFAATGTFLATGSQNIVLTATGTPLAIGSNNFILNTTPNCSFIRITTDATSVVGGTGRIWMAYNLGATAPATAINDATQFGDFYQWGRGTDGHEKRNSARTSTQSAGDSPGHGRFITTSSDWRLTTNNNLWKGITGTNNPCPSGYRIPTSQEWISEFRALGITDQTSAFNSVLKLPLPGYRSIDFAHYTSSGTSGFYWTSDTNGTQTTIINTSTAITFNGDKGWGHSVRCIKD
;
A
#
# COMPACT_ATOMS: atom_id res chain seq x y z
N PRO A 1 57.01 -29.74 -26.23
CA PRO A 1 55.61 -30.20 -26.08
C PRO A 1 55.47 -31.56 -26.77
N ASN A 2 54.88 -32.54 -26.09
CA ASN A 2 54.37 -33.73 -26.75
C ASN A 2 53.05 -33.27 -27.38
N PRO A 3 52.89 -33.28 -28.72
CA PRO A 3 51.62 -32.92 -29.31
C PRO A 3 50.49 -33.73 -28.71
N ASP A 4 49.31 -33.13 -28.58
CA ASP A 4 48.08 -33.86 -28.33
C ASP A 4 48.01 -35.12 -29.22
N ALA A 5 47.45 -36.23 -28.72
CA ALA A 5 47.40 -37.48 -29.46
C ALA A 5 46.65 -37.36 -30.81
N SER A 6 45.80 -36.32 -30.97
CA SER A 6 45.12 -35.99 -32.21
C SER A 6 45.90 -35.04 -33.14
N ALA A 7 47.07 -34.54 -32.73
CA ALA A 7 47.85 -33.54 -33.45
C ALA A 7 49.22 -34.06 -33.90
N VAL A 8 49.54 -33.89 -35.18
CA VAL A 8 50.88 -34.17 -35.72
C VAL A 8 51.88 -33.06 -35.35
N LEU A 9 51.40 -31.85 -35.06
CA LEU A 9 52.21 -30.69 -34.67
C LEU A 9 51.46 -29.84 -33.63
N GLU A 10 52.12 -29.53 -32.52
CA GLU A 10 51.63 -28.59 -31.50
C GLU A 10 52.71 -27.57 -31.14
N LEU A 11 52.35 -26.28 -31.20
CA LEU A 11 53.21 -25.17 -30.80
C LEU A 11 52.64 -24.51 -29.53
N ALA A 12 53.21 -24.85 -28.38
CA ALA A 12 52.82 -24.27 -27.10
C ALA A 12 53.83 -23.20 -26.65
N SER A 13 53.37 -21.96 -26.49
CA SER A 13 54.16 -20.87 -25.90
C SER A 13 53.23 -19.94 -25.11
N LYS A 14 53.72 -19.40 -23.99
CA LYS A 14 53.01 -18.36 -23.21
C LYS A 14 53.48 -16.94 -23.57
N GLN A 15 54.52 -16.81 -24.41
CA GLN A 15 55.18 -15.54 -24.71
C GLN A 15 55.22 -15.21 -26.20
N LYS A 16 54.99 -16.18 -27.09
CA LYS A 16 55.04 -16.03 -28.55
C LYS A 16 53.80 -16.67 -29.18
N GLY A 17 53.37 -16.14 -30.33
CA GLY A 17 52.26 -16.69 -31.12
C GLY A 17 52.73 -17.47 -32.34
N PHE A 18 51.78 -18.03 -33.09
CA PHE A 18 52.02 -18.64 -34.40
C PHE A 18 51.69 -17.64 -35.51
N LEU A 19 52.62 -17.47 -36.45
CA LEU A 19 52.38 -16.76 -37.70
C LEU A 19 52.21 -17.81 -38.82
N PRO A 20 50.99 -18.08 -39.29
CA PRO A 20 50.79 -18.91 -40.49
C PRO A 20 51.39 -18.20 -41.71
N PRO A 21 51.54 -18.90 -42.85
CA PRO A 21 51.99 -18.29 -44.10
C PRO A 21 51.22 -17.00 -44.38
N ARG A 22 51.96 -15.91 -44.62
CA ARG A 22 51.39 -14.57 -44.81
C ARG A 22 51.43 -14.23 -46.28
N LEU A 23 50.27 -14.13 -46.90
CA LEU A 23 50.12 -13.94 -48.35
C LEU A 23 49.25 -12.73 -48.62
N THR A 24 49.46 -12.04 -49.72
CA THR A 24 48.45 -11.13 -50.29
C THR A 24 47.30 -11.94 -50.90
N THR A 25 46.17 -11.30 -51.19
CA THR A 25 45.05 -11.95 -51.90
C THR A 25 45.52 -12.54 -53.23
N ALA A 26 46.36 -11.83 -53.98
CA ALA A 26 46.89 -12.29 -55.27
C ALA A 26 47.81 -13.52 -55.12
N GLU A 27 48.69 -13.54 -54.11
CA GLU A 27 49.57 -14.69 -53.84
C GLU A 27 48.79 -15.92 -53.35
N ARG A 28 47.74 -15.71 -52.55
CA ARG A 28 46.82 -16.78 -52.15
C ARG A 28 46.10 -17.36 -53.36
N ASP A 29 45.58 -16.52 -54.25
CA ASP A 29 44.86 -16.97 -55.45
C ASP A 29 45.75 -17.69 -56.46
N ALA A 30 47.06 -17.46 -56.41
CA ALA A 30 48.04 -18.18 -57.20
C ALA A 30 48.33 -19.61 -56.69
N ILE A 31 47.84 -20.00 -55.51
CA ILE A 31 48.01 -21.37 -54.99
C ILE A 31 47.18 -22.32 -55.86
N SER A 32 47.86 -23.20 -56.59
CA SER A 32 47.22 -24.24 -57.40
C SER A 32 46.83 -25.43 -56.52
N ASN A 33 45.57 -25.89 -56.63
CA ASN A 33 45.03 -27.02 -55.88
C ASN A 33 45.28 -26.95 -54.36
N PRO A 34 44.84 -25.87 -53.68
CA PRO A 34 44.99 -25.75 -52.23
C PRO A 34 44.32 -26.94 -51.51
N ALA A 35 45.00 -27.49 -50.51
CA ALA A 35 44.48 -28.59 -49.71
C ALA A 35 43.34 -28.11 -48.80
N GLU A 36 42.35 -28.97 -48.56
CA GLU A 36 41.32 -28.71 -47.55
C GLU A 36 41.97 -28.49 -46.17
N GLY A 37 41.54 -27.44 -45.47
CA GLY A 37 42.12 -27.02 -44.19
C GLY A 37 43.38 -26.16 -44.30
N LEU A 38 43.88 -25.86 -45.51
CA LEU A 38 45.03 -24.97 -45.69
C LEU A 38 44.73 -23.60 -45.08
N THR A 39 45.53 -23.18 -44.09
CA THR A 39 45.31 -21.95 -43.32
C THR A 39 46.43 -20.94 -43.56
N ILE A 40 46.06 -19.70 -43.88
CA ILE A 40 46.97 -18.59 -44.17
C ILE A 40 46.51 -17.31 -43.47
N PHE A 41 47.41 -16.33 -43.34
CA PHE A 41 47.03 -14.96 -42.99
C PHE A 41 47.10 -14.09 -44.25
N ASN A 42 45.93 -13.63 -44.71
CA ASN A 42 45.83 -12.74 -45.86
C ASN A 42 46.16 -11.31 -45.42
N THR A 43 47.31 -10.81 -45.86
CA THR A 43 47.84 -9.48 -45.56
C THR A 43 47.12 -8.36 -46.29
N THR A 44 46.44 -8.64 -47.40
CA THR A 44 45.60 -7.65 -48.08
C THR A 44 44.32 -7.42 -47.29
N LYS A 45 43.70 -8.50 -46.79
CA LYS A 45 42.48 -8.42 -45.96
C LYS A 45 42.75 -8.18 -44.47
N ASN A 46 43.99 -8.34 -44.04
CA ASN A 46 44.38 -8.42 -42.63
C ASN A 46 43.59 -9.49 -41.86
N CYS A 47 43.40 -10.66 -42.46
CA CYS A 47 42.53 -11.71 -41.94
C CYS A 47 43.15 -13.10 -41.97
N LEU A 48 42.80 -13.95 -41.01
CA LEU A 48 43.04 -15.39 -41.13
C LEU A 48 42.06 -15.98 -42.15
N GLU A 49 42.58 -16.73 -43.12
CA GLU A 49 41.79 -17.44 -44.13
C GLU A 49 42.10 -18.94 -44.10
N TRP A 50 41.10 -19.77 -44.41
CA TRP A 50 41.27 -21.19 -44.62
C TRP A 50 40.57 -21.66 -45.89
N TYR A 51 41.13 -22.67 -46.55
CA TYR A 51 40.55 -23.25 -47.75
C TYR A 51 39.66 -24.45 -47.41
N ASN A 52 38.50 -24.54 -48.05
CA ASN A 52 37.67 -25.73 -48.11
C ASN A 52 37.30 -26.04 -49.58
N PRO A 53 36.62 -27.16 -49.89
CA PRO A 53 36.26 -27.50 -51.26
C PRO A 53 35.37 -26.47 -51.99
N SER A 54 34.76 -25.53 -51.26
CA SER A 54 33.92 -24.46 -51.80
C SER A 54 34.65 -23.12 -51.96
N GLY A 55 35.93 -23.03 -51.57
CA GLY A 55 36.77 -21.85 -51.74
C GLY A 55 37.46 -21.37 -50.46
N TRP A 56 37.94 -20.12 -50.49
CA TRP A 56 38.59 -19.47 -49.36
C TRP A 56 37.57 -18.80 -48.43
N TYR A 57 37.65 -19.14 -47.14
CA TYR A 57 36.85 -18.56 -46.06
C TYR A 57 37.77 -17.79 -45.13
N ASN A 58 37.20 -16.85 -44.39
CA ASN A 58 37.95 -16.00 -43.50
C ASN A 58 37.21 -15.70 -42.19
N ALA A 59 37.98 -15.26 -41.19
CA ALA A 59 37.48 -14.94 -39.86
C ALA A 59 36.91 -13.51 -39.71
N CYS A 60 36.93 -12.70 -40.76
CA CYS A 60 36.61 -11.26 -40.73
C CYS A 60 35.19 -10.94 -41.16
N GLY A 61 34.41 -11.95 -41.57
CA GLY A 61 32.97 -11.82 -41.80
C GLY A 61 32.58 -11.26 -43.17
N ASP A 62 33.53 -11.08 -44.09
CA ASP A 62 33.26 -10.75 -45.50
C ASP A 62 33.22 -12.01 -46.40
N ASN A 63 33.02 -13.20 -45.80
CA ASN A 63 32.68 -14.39 -46.57
C ASN A 63 31.42 -14.13 -47.38
N GLY A 64 31.38 -14.62 -48.63
CA GLY A 64 30.18 -14.52 -49.46
C GLY A 64 28.93 -14.97 -48.69
N VAL A 65 27.81 -14.27 -48.88
CA VAL A 65 26.55 -14.63 -48.23
C VAL A 65 26.13 -16.01 -48.69
N ALA A 66 25.80 -16.89 -47.75
CA ALA A 66 25.35 -18.24 -48.09
C ALA A 66 24.11 -18.19 -48.98
N THR A 67 24.02 -19.13 -49.92
CA THR A 67 22.77 -19.36 -50.65
C THR A 67 21.99 -20.45 -49.94
N VAL A 68 20.80 -20.11 -49.46
CA VAL A 68 19.89 -21.01 -48.76
C VAL A 68 18.67 -21.24 -49.63
N THR A 69 18.26 -22.49 -49.81
CA THR A 69 17.11 -22.86 -50.67
C THR A 69 15.80 -22.92 -49.89
N SER A 70 15.86 -23.23 -48.58
CA SER A 70 14.69 -23.26 -47.71
C SER A 70 15.07 -23.11 -46.23
N TYR A 71 14.10 -22.66 -45.44
CA TYR A 71 14.17 -22.63 -43.97
C TYR A 71 13.00 -23.42 -43.38
N VAL A 72 13.26 -24.12 -42.28
CA VAL A 72 12.24 -24.69 -41.39
C VAL A 72 12.28 -23.92 -40.07
N CYS A 73 11.20 -23.22 -39.78
CA CYS A 73 11.11 -22.23 -38.70
C CYS A 73 10.36 -22.85 -37.53
N GLY A 74 11.01 -23.07 -36.38
CA GLY A 74 10.32 -23.61 -35.20
C GLY A 74 10.63 -25.08 -34.86
N THR A 75 11.88 -25.54 -35.03
CA THR A 75 12.22 -26.96 -34.80
C THR A 75 12.41 -27.32 -33.33
N LEU A 76 12.91 -26.37 -32.52
CA LEU A 76 13.05 -26.53 -31.06
C LEU A 76 12.99 -25.17 -30.37
N GLU A 77 12.20 -25.06 -29.30
CA GLU A 77 12.13 -23.87 -28.45
C GLU A 77 12.67 -24.17 -27.05
N THR A 78 13.34 -23.20 -26.44
CA THR A 78 13.76 -23.27 -25.02
C THR A 78 13.49 -21.95 -24.30
N GLY A 79 13.29 -22.05 -22.98
CA GLY A 79 12.97 -20.92 -22.10
C GLY A 79 11.56 -20.37 -22.26
N THR A 80 11.12 -19.59 -21.28
CA THR A 80 9.83 -18.88 -21.29
C THR A 80 10.07 -17.36 -21.32
N MET A 81 9.05 -16.61 -21.72
CA MET A 81 9.08 -15.15 -21.73
C MET A 81 7.96 -14.63 -20.84
N GLU A 82 8.27 -13.68 -19.97
CA GLU A 82 7.29 -13.05 -19.07
C GLU A 82 7.28 -11.54 -19.29
N ALA A 83 6.09 -10.95 -19.37
CA ALA A 83 5.95 -9.52 -19.60
C ALA A 83 6.65 -8.71 -18.48
N GLY A 84 7.52 -7.78 -18.88
CA GLY A 84 8.31 -6.94 -17.98
C GLY A 84 9.58 -7.59 -17.41
N THR A 85 9.85 -8.87 -17.68
CA THR A 85 11.05 -9.58 -17.18
C THR A 85 12.06 -9.78 -18.31
N PRO A 86 13.33 -9.34 -18.17
CA PRO A 86 14.36 -9.60 -19.18
C PRO A 86 14.52 -11.09 -19.47
N VAL A 87 14.59 -11.46 -20.75
CA VAL A 87 14.73 -12.87 -21.15
C VAL A 87 16.09 -13.42 -20.73
N SER A 88 16.11 -14.65 -20.23
CA SER A 88 17.32 -15.37 -19.82
C SER A 88 17.20 -16.84 -20.20
N GLY A 89 18.19 -17.37 -20.94
CA GLY A 89 18.18 -18.77 -21.39
C GLY A 89 17.09 -19.10 -22.44
N VAL A 90 16.56 -18.09 -23.11
CA VAL A 90 15.52 -18.24 -24.14
C VAL A 90 16.17 -18.38 -25.51
N SER A 91 15.85 -19.45 -26.25
CA SER A 91 16.32 -19.65 -27.62
C SER A 91 15.27 -20.26 -28.54
N GLN A 92 15.53 -20.15 -29.85
CA GLN A 92 14.74 -20.76 -30.91
C GLN A 92 15.68 -21.40 -31.94
N THR A 93 15.53 -22.69 -32.19
CA THR A 93 16.23 -23.38 -33.29
C THR A 93 15.42 -23.30 -34.58
N ILE A 94 16.11 -23.02 -35.67
CA ILE A 94 15.63 -23.13 -37.05
C ILE A 94 16.61 -24.00 -37.85
N THR A 95 16.17 -24.55 -38.98
CA THR A 95 17.03 -25.33 -39.87
C THR A 95 17.11 -24.67 -41.24
N ALA A 96 18.31 -24.45 -41.76
CA ALA A 96 18.57 -23.90 -43.09
C ALA A 96 19.08 -24.98 -44.05
N THR A 97 18.55 -25.04 -45.27
CA THR A 97 19.05 -25.92 -46.34
C THR A 97 20.00 -25.15 -47.26
N VAL A 98 21.30 -25.38 -47.13
CA VAL A 98 22.36 -24.59 -47.77
C VAL A 98 22.78 -25.21 -49.10
N SER A 99 22.73 -24.43 -50.18
CA SER A 99 23.21 -24.82 -51.51
C SER A 99 24.59 -24.25 -51.86
N VAL A 100 24.93 -23.09 -51.29
CA VAL A 100 26.27 -22.49 -51.39
C VAL A 100 26.70 -22.07 -49.98
N PRO A 101 27.77 -22.64 -49.40
CA PRO A 101 28.21 -22.25 -48.07
C PRO A 101 28.71 -20.80 -48.06
N GLY A 102 28.69 -20.17 -46.88
CA GLY A 102 28.87 -18.74 -46.76
C GLY A 102 28.40 -18.20 -45.41
N SER A 103 28.44 -16.88 -45.24
CA SER A 103 28.01 -16.19 -44.03
C SER A 103 26.48 -16.12 -43.92
N TYR A 104 25.98 -16.04 -42.69
CA TYR A 104 24.60 -15.70 -42.37
C TYR A 104 24.52 -14.74 -41.18
N ASP A 105 23.51 -13.88 -41.20
CA ASP A 105 23.15 -12.97 -40.10
C ASP A 105 21.62 -12.90 -40.04
N ILE A 106 21.04 -13.65 -39.10
CA ILE A 106 19.60 -13.85 -38.97
C ILE A 106 19.13 -13.18 -37.69
N SER A 107 18.09 -12.35 -37.80
CA SER A 107 17.44 -11.72 -36.66
C SER A 107 15.96 -11.44 -36.89
N ALA A 108 15.22 -11.37 -35.80
CA ALA A 108 13.84 -10.88 -35.75
C ALA A 108 13.62 -10.15 -34.42
N THR A 109 12.93 -9.02 -34.46
CA THR A 109 12.55 -8.27 -33.25
C THR A 109 11.04 -8.10 -33.21
N GLU A 110 10.43 -8.51 -32.10
CA GLU A 110 9.00 -8.36 -31.85
C GLU A 110 8.76 -8.26 -30.34
N ASN A 111 7.74 -7.51 -29.92
CA ASN A 111 7.36 -7.35 -28.51
C ASN A 111 8.52 -6.97 -27.55
N GLY A 112 9.54 -6.22 -28.01
CA GLY A 112 10.69 -5.83 -27.19
C GLY A 112 11.75 -6.93 -26.97
N VAL A 113 11.63 -8.06 -27.67
CA VAL A 113 12.60 -9.16 -27.68
C VAL A 113 13.22 -9.29 -29.07
N THR A 114 14.53 -9.53 -29.13
CA THR A 114 15.26 -9.83 -30.37
C THR A 114 15.82 -11.24 -30.31
N PHE A 115 15.44 -12.08 -31.27
CA PHE A 115 16.11 -13.36 -31.55
C PHE A 115 17.15 -13.14 -32.63
N SER A 116 18.40 -13.58 -32.41
CA SER A 116 19.45 -13.45 -33.43
C SER A 116 20.51 -14.55 -33.39
N ALA A 117 21.12 -14.82 -34.55
CA ALA A 117 22.33 -15.62 -34.70
C ALA A 117 23.13 -15.17 -35.92
N ARG A 118 24.46 -15.25 -35.82
CA ARG A 118 25.41 -14.96 -36.90
C ARG A 118 26.46 -16.05 -36.98
N GLY A 119 26.90 -16.39 -38.18
CA GLY A 119 27.88 -17.44 -38.38
C GLY A 119 28.22 -17.68 -39.85
N ASN A 120 28.81 -18.84 -40.12
CA ASN A 120 29.12 -19.30 -41.47
C ASN A 120 28.74 -20.77 -41.62
N PHE A 121 28.11 -21.12 -42.74
CA PHE A 121 28.00 -22.50 -43.17
C PHE A 121 29.29 -22.89 -43.90
N THR A 122 29.86 -24.04 -43.55
CA THR A 122 31.12 -24.55 -44.13
C THR A 122 30.90 -25.67 -45.13
N SER A 123 29.66 -26.18 -45.27
CA SER A 123 29.28 -27.26 -46.17
C SER A 123 27.84 -27.12 -46.65
N ILE A 124 27.51 -27.82 -47.73
CA ILE A 124 26.13 -27.94 -48.25
C ILE A 124 25.29 -28.86 -47.35
N GLY A 125 23.96 -28.70 -47.41
CA GLY A 125 23.00 -29.54 -46.68
C GLY A 125 22.25 -28.81 -45.57
N ASN A 126 21.66 -29.58 -44.65
CA ASN A 126 20.83 -29.05 -43.58
C ASN A 126 21.68 -28.69 -42.36
N HIS A 127 21.50 -27.47 -41.86
CA HIS A 127 22.21 -26.96 -40.69
C HIS A 127 21.23 -26.32 -39.71
N ASP A 128 21.34 -26.69 -38.43
CA ASP A 128 20.58 -26.06 -37.36
C ASP A 128 21.25 -24.76 -36.91
N ILE A 129 20.43 -23.75 -36.64
CA ILE A 129 20.82 -22.43 -36.19
C ILE A 129 20.05 -22.13 -34.92
N VAL A 130 20.76 -21.90 -33.82
CA VAL A 130 20.16 -21.52 -32.54
C VAL A 130 20.15 -20.00 -32.44
N LEU A 131 18.96 -19.40 -32.53
CA LEU A 131 18.71 -17.99 -32.31
C LEU A 131 18.60 -17.74 -30.80
N HIS A 132 19.44 -16.88 -30.25
CA HIS A 132 19.36 -16.49 -28.85
C HIS A 132 18.52 -15.23 -28.68
N ALA A 133 17.64 -15.24 -27.68
CA ALA A 133 16.80 -14.09 -27.37
C ALA A 133 17.51 -13.10 -26.45
N THR A 134 17.28 -11.81 -26.68
CA THR A 134 17.68 -10.71 -25.79
C THR A 134 16.54 -9.70 -25.70
N GLY A 135 16.51 -8.85 -24.66
CA GLY A 135 15.49 -7.82 -24.48
C GLY A 135 14.50 -8.13 -23.35
N THR A 136 13.38 -7.40 -23.32
CA THR A 136 12.36 -7.51 -22.27
C THR A 136 10.98 -7.49 -22.93
N PRO A 137 10.19 -8.58 -22.83
CA PRO A 137 8.86 -8.65 -23.41
C PRO A 137 7.95 -7.56 -22.84
N VAL A 138 7.14 -6.91 -23.67
CA VAL A 138 6.29 -5.78 -23.24
C VAL A 138 4.85 -6.22 -22.96
N ALA A 139 4.21 -6.90 -23.91
CA ALA A 139 2.81 -7.34 -23.83
C ALA A 139 2.70 -8.87 -23.71
N THR A 140 1.66 -9.34 -23.03
CA THR A 140 1.32 -10.76 -22.93
C THR A 140 0.70 -11.29 -24.24
N GLY A 141 0.71 -12.60 -24.43
CA GLY A 141 0.11 -13.27 -25.59
C GLY A 141 1.13 -13.86 -26.57
N SER A 142 0.62 -14.29 -27.73
CA SER A 142 1.44 -14.90 -28.78
C SER A 142 1.99 -13.84 -29.73
N HIS A 143 3.31 -13.85 -29.94
CA HIS A 143 4.02 -12.88 -30.77
C HIS A 143 4.76 -13.59 -31.89
N THR A 144 4.59 -13.13 -33.14
CA THR A 144 5.20 -13.73 -34.33
C THR A 144 6.46 -13.00 -34.74
N PHE A 145 7.59 -13.71 -34.71
CA PHE A 145 8.91 -13.21 -35.10
C PHE A 145 9.16 -13.54 -36.57
N ALA A 146 9.11 -12.53 -37.44
CA ALA A 146 9.46 -12.65 -38.85
C ALA A 146 10.97 -12.43 -39.05
N LEU A 147 11.68 -13.47 -39.48
CA LEU A 147 13.11 -13.44 -39.69
C LEU A 147 13.47 -12.77 -41.02
N ASN A 148 14.61 -12.10 -41.05
CA ASN A 148 15.20 -11.46 -42.24
C ASN A 148 15.81 -12.48 -43.25
N THR A 149 15.07 -13.54 -43.59
CA THR A 149 15.53 -14.63 -44.46
C THR A 149 14.94 -14.59 -45.87
N SER A 150 15.65 -15.16 -46.85
CA SER A 150 15.25 -15.36 -48.25
C SER A 150 15.66 -16.78 -48.69
N PRO A 151 14.92 -17.52 -49.54
CA PRO A 151 13.79 -17.10 -50.39
C PRO A 151 12.43 -17.07 -49.69
N ASN A 152 12.28 -17.78 -48.56
CA ASN A 152 11.03 -17.79 -47.79
C ASN A 152 11.20 -16.87 -46.57
N SER A 153 10.27 -15.93 -46.38
CA SER A 153 10.16 -15.12 -45.16
C SER A 153 9.75 -16.03 -44.00
N CYS A 154 10.76 -16.57 -43.31
CA CYS A 154 10.65 -17.55 -42.24
C CYS A 154 10.12 -16.88 -40.97
N SER A 155 9.17 -17.51 -40.27
CA SER A 155 8.63 -16.97 -39.01
C SER A 155 8.32 -18.06 -38.01
N PHE A 156 8.40 -17.73 -36.72
CA PHE A 156 7.95 -18.56 -35.60
C PHE A 156 7.21 -17.70 -34.58
N SER A 157 6.40 -18.33 -33.72
CA SER A 157 5.67 -17.61 -32.66
C SER A 157 6.18 -18.00 -31.29
N ARG A 158 6.19 -17.05 -30.35
CA ARG A 158 6.51 -17.29 -28.94
C ARG A 158 5.45 -16.67 -28.03
N MET A 159 5.07 -17.42 -27.00
CA MET A 159 4.18 -16.94 -25.95
C MET A 159 4.94 -16.07 -24.95
N THR A 160 4.34 -14.95 -24.57
CA THR A 160 4.73 -14.14 -23.41
C THR A 160 3.66 -14.28 -22.33
N ASP A 161 4.05 -14.84 -21.19
CA ASP A 161 3.18 -15.05 -20.04
C ASP A 161 3.02 -13.78 -19.19
N SER A 162 1.94 -13.74 -18.41
CA SER A 162 1.70 -12.67 -17.44
C SER A 162 2.58 -12.81 -16.21
N ASN A 163 3.31 -11.76 -15.85
CA ASN A 163 4.06 -11.68 -14.60
C ASN A 163 3.18 -11.19 -13.43
N ILE A 164 2.04 -11.85 -13.20
CA ILE A 164 1.14 -11.53 -12.08
C ILE A 164 1.51 -12.39 -10.88
N GLY A 165 1.79 -11.74 -9.75
CA GLY A 165 2.04 -12.43 -8.50
C GLY A 165 0.80 -13.19 -8.03
N VAL A 166 0.97 -14.43 -7.59
CA VAL A 166 -0.11 -15.27 -7.07
C VAL A 166 -0.02 -15.30 -5.55
N VAL A 167 -1.16 -15.13 -4.90
CA VAL A 167 -1.28 -15.15 -3.44
C VAL A 167 -2.20 -16.28 -2.99
N ALA A 168 -1.83 -16.96 -1.91
CA ALA A 168 -2.65 -18.01 -1.29
C ALA A 168 -3.74 -17.43 -0.39
N SER A 169 -3.44 -16.34 0.33
CA SER A 169 -4.37 -15.74 1.28
C SER A 169 -4.08 -14.27 1.57
N TYR A 170 -5.07 -13.59 2.13
CA TYR A 170 -5.00 -12.22 2.63
C TYR A 170 -5.46 -12.17 4.09
N ASN A 171 -4.80 -11.32 4.89
CA ASN A 171 -5.28 -10.88 6.19
C ASN A 171 -5.40 -9.34 6.17
N CYS A 172 -6.64 -8.86 6.17
CA CYS A 172 -6.96 -7.43 6.16
C CYS A 172 -7.22 -6.84 7.55
N ASN A 173 -7.17 -7.64 8.61
CA ASN A 173 -7.33 -7.19 10.00
C ASN A 173 -5.98 -6.70 10.56
N ALA A 174 -5.32 -5.82 9.82
CA ALA A 174 -3.99 -5.31 10.11
C ALA A 174 -4.04 -3.82 10.51
N PRO A 175 -2.93 -3.25 11.02
CA PRO A 175 -2.88 -1.88 11.51
C PRO A 175 -3.28 -0.86 10.44
N HIS A 176 -3.92 0.22 10.87
CA HIS A 176 -4.28 1.35 10.03
C HIS A 176 -3.82 2.66 10.65
N THR A 177 -3.75 3.71 9.85
CA THR A 177 -3.41 5.06 10.30
C THR A 177 -4.35 6.08 9.67
N GLY A 178 -4.58 7.18 10.39
CA GLY A 178 -5.42 8.28 9.95
C GLY A 178 -6.92 8.01 10.08
N ASN A 179 -7.71 9.08 10.12
CA ASN A 179 -9.16 9.04 10.26
C ASN A 179 -9.84 9.44 8.94
N LEU A 180 -11.06 8.94 8.72
CA LEU A 180 -11.92 9.40 7.63
C LEU A 180 -12.92 10.41 8.20
N THR A 181 -12.92 11.62 7.64
CA THR A 181 -13.86 12.68 8.04
C THR A 181 -14.73 13.05 6.85
N VAL A 182 -16.06 13.02 7.04
CA VAL A 182 -17.03 13.34 5.98
C VAL A 182 -16.76 14.72 5.39
N GLY A 183 -16.74 14.80 4.05
CA GLY A 183 -16.49 16.04 3.30
C GLY A 183 -15.04 16.55 3.30
N VAL A 184 -14.12 15.89 4.00
CA VAL A 184 -12.71 16.30 4.06
C VAL A 184 -11.84 15.36 3.20
N PRO A 185 -11.06 15.87 2.23
CA PRO A 185 -10.13 15.04 1.47
C PRO A 185 -9.15 14.29 2.38
N VAL A 186 -8.98 12.99 2.14
CA VAL A 186 -8.08 12.17 2.96
C VAL A 186 -6.63 12.58 2.74
N THR A 187 -5.84 12.65 3.82
CA THR A 187 -4.39 12.92 3.78
C THR A 187 -3.70 12.05 4.83
N GLY A 188 -2.67 11.29 4.43
CA GLY A 188 -1.91 10.43 5.36
C GLY A 188 -2.68 9.23 5.92
N VAL A 189 -3.81 8.86 5.32
CA VAL A 189 -4.64 7.74 5.74
C VAL A 189 -4.18 6.46 5.03
N THR A 190 -3.89 5.40 5.80
CA THR A 190 -3.39 4.13 5.26
C THR A 190 -4.10 2.92 5.89
N GLN A 191 -4.02 1.79 5.20
CA GLN A 191 -4.44 0.47 5.69
C GLN A 191 -3.34 -0.54 5.35
N THR A 192 -2.78 -1.22 6.34
CA THR A 192 -1.88 -2.35 6.08
C THR A 192 -2.71 -3.60 5.84
N ILE A 193 -2.30 -4.43 4.89
CA ILE A 193 -2.78 -5.80 4.69
C ILE A 193 -1.58 -6.73 4.69
N ILE A 194 -1.78 -7.97 5.11
CA ILE A 194 -0.76 -9.03 5.08
C ILE A 194 -1.18 -10.04 4.02
N VAL A 195 -0.26 -10.43 3.15
CA VAL A 195 -0.51 -11.37 2.05
C VAL A 195 0.46 -12.54 2.14
N ASP A 196 0.02 -13.74 1.76
CA ASP A 196 0.89 -14.90 1.63
C ASP A 196 1.13 -15.21 0.14
N VAL A 197 2.33 -14.95 -0.35
CA VAL A 197 2.68 -15.01 -1.77
C VAL A 197 3.19 -16.40 -2.15
N THR A 198 2.56 -17.04 -3.15
CA THR A 198 3.00 -18.34 -3.69
C THR A 198 3.85 -18.20 -4.94
N THR A 199 3.60 -17.16 -5.74
CA THR A 199 4.35 -16.87 -6.97
C THR A 199 4.72 -15.40 -6.97
N VAL A 200 6.02 -15.12 -7.15
CA VAL A 200 6.53 -13.76 -7.31
C VAL A 200 5.94 -13.10 -8.55
N GLY A 201 5.85 -11.77 -8.57
CA GLY A 201 5.31 -11.02 -9.70
C GLY A 201 4.57 -9.75 -9.29
N ILE A 202 3.98 -9.09 -10.27
CA ILE A 202 3.35 -7.77 -10.12
C ILE A 202 1.98 -7.92 -9.42
N TYR A 203 1.63 -6.95 -8.58
CA TYR A 203 0.30 -6.82 -7.98
C TYR A 203 -0.27 -5.41 -8.17
N SER A 204 -1.60 -5.33 -8.22
CA SER A 204 -2.38 -4.09 -8.19
C SER A 204 -3.63 -4.32 -7.36
N ILE A 205 -3.65 -3.74 -6.17
CA ILE A 205 -4.68 -3.98 -5.16
C ILE A 205 -5.37 -2.65 -4.88
N GLN A 206 -6.70 -2.68 -4.91
CA GLN A 206 -7.55 -1.55 -4.54
C GLN A 206 -8.83 -2.02 -3.82
N ALA A 207 -9.37 -1.13 -3.00
CA ALA A 207 -10.70 -1.23 -2.43
C ALA A 207 -11.33 0.15 -2.33
N SER A 208 -12.59 0.29 -2.77
CA SER A 208 -13.30 1.57 -2.81
C SER A 208 -14.63 1.48 -2.10
N ALA A 209 -14.91 2.44 -1.23
CA ALA A 209 -16.19 2.61 -0.56
C ALA A 209 -16.34 4.06 -0.08
N ASN A 210 -17.57 4.57 -0.03
CA ASN A 210 -17.91 5.89 0.54
C ASN A 210 -17.10 7.07 -0.04
N GLY A 211 -16.76 7.05 -1.33
CA GLY A 211 -15.95 8.10 -1.98
C GLY A 211 -14.46 8.07 -1.67
N VAL A 212 -13.97 7.02 -1.01
CA VAL A 212 -12.55 6.80 -0.71
C VAL A 212 -12.06 5.54 -1.44
N THR A 213 -10.84 5.57 -1.93
CA THR A 213 -10.14 4.42 -2.53
C THR A 213 -8.82 4.18 -1.81
N PHE A 214 -8.64 2.98 -1.27
CA PHE A 214 -7.36 2.47 -0.78
C PHE A 214 -6.69 1.69 -1.90
N ALA A 215 -5.45 2.02 -2.27
CA ALA A 215 -4.74 1.32 -3.34
C ALA A 215 -3.24 1.15 -3.09
N ALA A 216 -2.66 0.12 -3.69
CA ALA A 216 -1.21 -0.11 -3.81
C ALA A 216 -0.89 -0.93 -5.06
N THR A 217 0.25 -0.63 -5.69
CA THR A 217 0.82 -1.39 -6.81
C THR A 217 2.29 -1.68 -6.54
N GLY A 218 2.79 -2.83 -6.97
CA GLY A 218 4.20 -3.19 -6.80
C GLY A 218 4.53 -4.57 -7.33
N THR A 219 5.66 -5.13 -6.89
CA THR A 219 6.12 -6.47 -7.27
C THR A 219 6.48 -7.25 -6.02
N PHE A 220 5.99 -8.49 -5.92
CA PHE A 220 6.49 -9.45 -4.95
C PHE A 220 7.84 -9.97 -5.41
N LEU A 221 8.88 -9.74 -4.62
CA LEU A 221 10.25 -10.19 -4.92
C LEU A 221 10.59 -11.53 -4.25
N ALA A 222 9.75 -12.02 -3.36
CA ALA A 222 9.90 -13.28 -2.66
C ALA A 222 8.53 -13.89 -2.31
N THR A 223 8.49 -15.20 -2.15
CA THR A 223 7.33 -15.95 -1.64
C THR A 223 7.20 -15.81 -0.12
N GLY A 224 6.05 -16.21 0.43
CA GLY A 224 5.72 -16.16 1.86
C GLY A 224 5.00 -14.88 2.28
N SER A 225 4.93 -14.65 3.60
CA SER A 225 4.19 -13.55 4.21
C SER A 225 4.84 -12.19 3.94
N GLN A 226 4.07 -11.26 3.38
CA GLN A 226 4.50 -9.91 3.01
C GLN A 226 3.46 -8.86 3.46
N ASN A 227 3.93 -7.67 3.85
CA ASN A 227 3.05 -6.55 4.20
C ASN A 227 2.87 -5.62 3.00
N ILE A 228 1.63 -5.19 2.75
CA ILE A 228 1.30 -4.17 1.75
C ILE A 228 0.59 -3.02 2.45
N VAL A 229 1.05 -1.79 2.22
CA VAL A 229 0.43 -0.58 2.75
C VAL A 229 -0.42 0.05 1.65
N LEU A 230 -1.74 -0.01 1.80
CA LEU A 230 -2.70 0.67 0.94
C LEU A 230 -2.80 2.14 1.36
N THR A 231 -2.67 3.05 0.40
CA THR A 231 -2.81 4.49 0.63
C THR A 231 -4.21 4.95 0.20
N ALA A 232 -4.89 5.72 1.05
CA ALA A 232 -6.21 6.24 0.75
C ALA A 232 -6.13 7.50 -0.11
N THR A 233 -7.08 7.65 -1.03
CA THR A 233 -7.37 8.87 -1.79
C THR A 233 -8.88 9.11 -1.83
N GLY A 234 -9.30 10.34 -2.15
CA GLY A 234 -10.71 10.72 -2.25
C GLY A 234 -11.24 11.48 -1.03
N THR A 235 -12.57 11.62 -0.97
CA THR A 235 -13.27 12.41 0.05
C THR A 235 -14.46 11.59 0.57
N PRO A 236 -14.52 11.27 1.87
CA PRO A 236 -15.62 10.50 2.43
C PRO A 236 -16.97 11.22 2.24
N LEU A 237 -18.00 10.50 1.78
CA LEU A 237 -19.29 11.10 1.41
C LEU A 237 -20.32 11.09 2.53
N ALA A 238 -20.31 10.07 3.40
CA ALA A 238 -21.25 9.93 4.50
C ALA A 238 -20.59 9.41 5.78
N ILE A 239 -21.16 9.77 6.93
CA ILE A 239 -20.79 9.21 8.24
C ILE A 239 -21.25 7.75 8.30
N GLY A 240 -20.43 6.86 8.86
CA GLY A 240 -20.82 5.47 9.07
C GLY A 240 -19.67 4.48 9.03
N SER A 241 -20.00 3.21 9.22
CA SER A 241 -19.10 2.07 9.07
C SER A 241 -19.08 1.61 7.61
N ASN A 242 -17.90 1.61 6.99
CA ASN A 242 -17.75 1.34 5.56
C ASN A 242 -16.90 0.10 5.34
N ASN A 243 -17.43 -0.86 4.57
CA ASN A 243 -16.71 -2.08 4.23
C ASN A 243 -15.96 -1.92 2.90
N PHE A 244 -14.64 -2.07 2.96
CA PHE A 244 -13.74 -2.00 1.82
C PHE A 244 -13.36 -3.42 1.41
N ILE A 245 -13.79 -3.85 0.23
CA ILE A 245 -13.53 -5.18 -0.32
C ILE A 245 -12.41 -5.05 -1.36
N LEU A 246 -11.34 -5.84 -1.21
CA LEU A 246 -10.23 -5.86 -2.16
C LEU A 246 -10.69 -6.40 -3.53
N ASN A 247 -10.13 -5.87 -4.61
CA ASN A 247 -10.34 -6.32 -6.00
C ASN A 247 -9.54 -7.60 -6.35
N THR A 248 -9.37 -8.51 -5.40
CA THR A 248 -8.46 -9.66 -5.52
C THR A 248 -9.20 -10.98 -5.35
N THR A 249 -8.59 -12.06 -5.85
CA THR A 249 -8.99 -13.45 -5.57
C THR A 249 -7.78 -14.19 -4.99
N PRO A 250 -7.86 -14.81 -3.79
CA PRO A 250 -9.01 -14.78 -2.88
C PRO A 250 -9.35 -13.36 -2.40
N ASN A 251 -10.62 -13.15 -2.03
CA ASN A 251 -11.08 -11.84 -1.58
C ASN A 251 -10.71 -11.61 -0.11
N CYS A 252 -10.75 -10.34 0.30
CA CYS A 252 -10.56 -9.94 1.68
C CYS A 252 -11.19 -8.56 1.87
N SER A 253 -11.59 -8.23 3.10
CA SER A 253 -12.21 -6.94 3.39
C SER A 253 -11.81 -6.39 4.75
N PHE A 254 -11.85 -5.07 4.88
CA PHE A 254 -11.64 -4.35 6.14
C PHE A 254 -12.67 -3.24 6.32
N ILE A 255 -12.92 -2.87 7.58
CA ILE A 255 -13.88 -1.82 7.94
C ILE A 255 -13.15 -0.52 8.26
N ARG A 256 -13.63 0.61 7.73
CA ARG A 256 -13.24 1.95 8.19
C ARG A 256 -14.45 2.79 8.56
N ILE A 257 -14.36 3.48 9.70
CA ILE A 257 -15.41 4.37 10.18
C ILE A 257 -15.12 5.79 9.66
N THR A 258 -16.15 6.41 9.08
CA THR A 258 -16.16 7.82 8.74
C THR A 258 -16.92 8.59 9.81
N THR A 259 -16.30 9.61 10.39
CA THR A 259 -16.91 10.52 11.38
C THR A 259 -17.06 11.93 10.82
N ASP A 260 -17.66 12.84 11.59
CA ASP A 260 -17.58 14.29 11.31
C ASP A 260 -16.42 14.94 12.06
N ALA A 261 -16.12 16.20 11.75
CA ALA A 261 -15.05 16.95 12.41
C ALA A 261 -15.31 17.21 13.91
N THR A 262 -16.55 16.99 14.36
CA THR A 262 -17.00 17.20 15.74
C THR A 262 -17.08 15.91 16.55
N SER A 263 -16.64 14.79 15.98
CA SER A 263 -16.72 13.47 16.61
C SER A 263 -15.47 12.62 16.38
N VAL A 264 -15.24 11.71 17.32
CA VAL A 264 -14.11 10.78 17.32
C VAL A 264 -14.60 9.37 17.63
N VAL A 265 -13.92 8.36 17.09
CA VAL A 265 -14.16 6.96 17.44
C VAL A 265 -13.33 6.62 18.68
N GLY A 266 -14.01 6.18 19.73
CA GLY A 266 -13.39 5.72 20.96
C GLY A 266 -12.74 4.33 20.84
N GLY A 267 -11.99 3.91 21.85
CA GLY A 267 -11.35 2.60 21.94
C GLY A 267 -12.36 1.44 21.97
N THR A 268 -13.59 1.68 22.39
CA THR A 268 -14.68 0.70 22.32
C THR A 268 -15.39 0.64 20.95
N GLY A 269 -14.96 1.47 19.99
CA GLY A 269 -15.62 1.62 18.68
C GLY A 269 -16.85 2.53 18.69
N ARG A 270 -17.24 3.09 19.84
CA ARG A 270 -18.37 4.03 19.94
C ARG A 270 -17.95 5.44 19.52
N ILE A 271 -18.91 6.24 19.05
CA ILE A 271 -18.65 7.61 18.58
C ILE A 271 -18.88 8.58 19.73
N TRP A 272 -17.86 9.38 20.04
CA TRP A 272 -17.88 10.42 21.06
C TRP A 272 -17.78 11.79 20.40
N MET A 273 -18.30 12.84 21.06
CA MET A 273 -17.96 14.20 20.64
C MET A 273 -16.46 14.45 20.78
N ALA A 274 -15.86 15.17 19.83
CA ALA A 274 -14.42 15.49 19.81
C ALA A 274 -14.03 16.53 20.88
N TYR A 275 -14.99 17.30 21.39
CA TYR A 275 -14.81 18.27 22.48
C TYR A 275 -16.03 18.35 23.41
N ASN A 276 -15.88 19.01 24.57
CA ASN A 276 -16.92 19.14 25.58
C ASN A 276 -18.09 20.00 25.07
N LEU A 277 -19.30 19.82 25.58
CA LEU A 277 -20.38 20.77 25.34
C LEU A 277 -19.97 22.17 25.78
N GLY A 278 -20.22 23.16 24.92
CA GLY A 278 -19.80 24.55 25.13
C GLY A 278 -18.39 24.88 24.64
N ALA A 279 -17.57 23.89 24.29
CA ALA A 279 -16.29 24.09 23.61
C ALA A 279 -16.49 24.17 22.09
N THR A 280 -15.48 24.65 21.37
CA THR A 280 -15.55 24.88 19.91
C THR A 280 -14.58 24.02 19.11
N ALA A 281 -13.60 23.38 19.76
CA ALA A 281 -12.60 22.52 19.13
C ALA A 281 -12.01 21.54 20.16
N PRO A 282 -11.33 20.46 19.72
CA PRO A 282 -10.55 19.61 20.62
C PRO A 282 -9.51 20.43 21.40
N ALA A 283 -9.31 20.10 22.67
CA ALA A 283 -8.34 20.79 23.52
C ALA A 283 -6.91 20.62 22.99
N THR A 284 -6.17 21.72 22.92
CA THR A 284 -4.78 21.73 22.42
C THR A 284 -3.75 21.54 23.54
N ALA A 285 -4.15 21.79 24.78
CA ALA A 285 -3.40 21.51 26.00
C ALA A 285 -4.34 20.95 27.09
N ILE A 286 -3.77 20.21 28.04
CA ILE A 286 -4.51 19.59 29.14
C ILE A 286 -5.26 20.62 30.01
N ASN A 287 -4.73 21.83 30.11
CA ASN A 287 -5.26 22.98 30.85
C ASN A 287 -5.81 24.09 29.92
N ASP A 288 -6.21 23.75 28.69
CA ASP A 288 -6.79 24.69 27.73
C ASP A 288 -8.17 25.20 28.21
N ALA A 289 -8.15 26.32 28.92
CA ALA A 289 -9.35 26.89 29.55
C ALA A 289 -10.45 27.28 28.56
N THR A 290 -10.10 27.50 27.29
CA THR A 290 -11.07 27.82 26.23
C THR A 290 -11.86 26.60 25.76
N GLN A 291 -11.33 25.40 25.96
CA GLN A 291 -11.94 24.13 25.52
C GLN A 291 -12.45 23.26 26.69
N PHE A 292 -12.50 23.80 27.91
CA PHE A 292 -13.12 23.14 29.07
C PHE A 292 -14.61 22.87 28.87
N GLY A 293 -15.27 23.65 28.01
CA GLY A 293 -16.70 23.62 27.83
C GLY A 293 -17.43 24.34 28.96
N ASP A 294 -18.74 24.10 29.01
CA ASP A 294 -19.65 24.70 29.99
C ASP A 294 -19.89 23.78 31.20
N PHE A 295 -20.42 24.35 32.29
CA PHE A 295 -20.57 23.71 33.61
C PHE A 295 -22.04 23.51 33.96
N TYR A 296 -22.60 22.39 33.51
CA TYR A 296 -24.02 22.08 33.67
C TYR A 296 -24.34 21.62 35.09
N GLN A 297 -25.51 21.97 35.60
CA GLN A 297 -26.10 21.31 36.77
C GLN A 297 -26.79 20.02 36.33
N TRP A 298 -26.63 18.94 37.09
CA TRP A 298 -27.04 17.61 36.65
C TRP A 298 -28.55 17.56 36.38
N GLY A 299 -28.93 17.08 35.19
CA GLY A 299 -30.34 16.98 34.77
C GLY A 299 -30.97 18.29 34.28
N ARG A 300 -30.25 19.43 34.30
CA ARG A 300 -30.77 20.71 33.81
C ARG A 300 -30.48 20.90 32.33
N GLY A 301 -31.47 21.38 31.57
CA GLY A 301 -31.28 21.70 30.16
C GLY A 301 -30.40 22.94 29.95
N THR A 302 -29.92 23.14 28.73
CA THR A 302 -29.18 24.35 28.34
C THR A 302 -30.11 25.57 28.39
N ASP A 303 -29.86 26.48 29.33
CA ASP A 303 -30.66 27.71 29.50
C ASP A 303 -29.82 28.94 29.83
N GLY A 304 -28.49 28.82 29.79
CA GLY A 304 -27.52 29.86 30.09
C GLY A 304 -26.87 29.72 31.47
N HIS A 305 -27.39 28.87 32.36
CA HIS A 305 -26.76 28.65 33.67
C HIS A 305 -25.37 28.05 33.57
N GLU A 306 -25.15 27.22 32.57
CA GLU A 306 -23.94 26.44 32.36
C GLU A 306 -22.72 27.33 32.06
N LYS A 307 -22.97 28.56 31.60
CA LYS A 307 -21.92 29.52 31.25
C LYS A 307 -21.10 29.92 32.47
N ARG A 308 -19.79 30.05 32.26
CA ARG A 308 -18.81 30.38 33.32
C ARG A 308 -19.11 31.72 34.04
N ASN A 309 -19.76 32.65 33.37
CA ASN A 309 -20.10 33.97 33.91
C ASN A 309 -21.60 34.13 34.20
N SER A 310 -22.38 33.05 34.24
CA SER A 310 -23.82 33.14 34.50
C SER A 310 -24.10 33.73 35.89
N ALA A 311 -25.12 34.59 35.96
CA ALA A 311 -25.61 35.14 37.21
C ALA A 311 -26.13 34.04 38.15
N ARG A 312 -26.23 34.33 39.44
CA ARG A 312 -26.51 33.33 40.49
C ARG A 312 -27.88 33.55 41.12
N THR A 313 -28.51 32.51 41.64
CA THR A 313 -29.73 32.63 42.44
C THR A 313 -29.73 31.59 43.56
N SER A 314 -30.38 31.93 44.67
CA SER A 314 -30.63 31.02 45.78
C SER A 314 -32.00 30.32 45.66
N THR A 315 -32.84 30.72 44.72
CA THR A 315 -34.16 30.11 44.53
C THR A 315 -34.05 28.82 43.72
N GLN A 316 -34.33 27.68 44.34
CA GLN A 316 -34.42 26.38 43.66
C GLN A 316 -35.65 26.34 42.73
N SER A 317 -35.57 25.53 41.68
CA SER A 317 -36.67 25.35 40.74
C SER A 317 -37.74 24.38 41.26
N ALA A 318 -39.01 24.73 41.11
CA ALA A 318 -40.12 23.82 41.41
C ALA A 318 -40.36 22.76 40.31
N GLY A 319 -39.77 22.92 39.13
CA GLY A 319 -39.93 22.01 37.99
C GLY A 319 -38.65 21.79 37.20
N ASP A 320 -38.79 21.13 36.05
CA ASP A 320 -37.68 20.69 35.19
C ASP A 320 -36.99 21.85 34.44
N SER A 321 -37.55 23.05 34.48
CA SER A 321 -36.96 24.27 33.94
C SER A 321 -37.21 25.45 34.90
N PRO A 322 -36.17 26.20 35.33
CA PRO A 322 -36.34 27.36 36.21
C PRO A 322 -36.92 28.60 35.53
N GLY A 323 -36.99 28.64 34.19
CA GLY A 323 -37.41 29.83 33.43
C GLY A 323 -36.37 30.95 33.36
N HIS A 324 -35.12 30.70 33.77
CA HIS A 324 -34.02 31.66 33.71
C HIS A 324 -32.66 30.96 33.56
N GLY A 325 -31.64 31.66 33.05
CA GLY A 325 -30.27 31.14 32.91
C GLY A 325 -29.35 31.34 34.13
N ARG A 326 -29.88 31.49 35.35
CA ARG A 326 -29.06 31.69 36.55
C ARG A 326 -28.60 30.35 37.14
N PHE A 327 -27.37 30.29 37.64
CA PHE A 327 -26.82 29.14 38.38
C PHE A 327 -27.38 29.11 39.81
N ILE A 328 -27.81 27.95 40.30
CA ILE A 328 -28.53 27.82 41.58
C ILE A 328 -27.54 27.36 42.65
N THR A 329 -27.48 28.06 43.80
CA THR A 329 -26.35 27.93 44.76
C THR A 329 -26.77 27.61 46.20
N THR A 330 -27.90 26.95 46.43
CA THR A 330 -28.51 26.85 47.77
C THR A 330 -28.61 25.47 48.41
N SER A 331 -28.58 24.39 47.63
CA SER A 331 -28.86 23.05 48.14
C SER A 331 -28.34 22.00 47.18
N SER A 332 -27.98 20.80 47.66
CA SER A 332 -27.39 19.73 46.86
C SER A 332 -28.10 19.39 45.54
N ASP A 333 -29.38 19.76 45.39
CA ASP A 333 -30.11 19.74 44.12
C ASP A 333 -30.53 21.17 43.71
N TRP A 334 -30.43 21.50 42.43
CA TRP A 334 -30.90 22.77 41.89
C TRP A 334 -32.44 22.85 41.86
N ARG A 335 -33.11 21.70 42.01
CA ARG A 335 -34.56 21.56 42.17
C ARG A 335 -34.97 21.45 43.63
N LEU A 336 -36.14 22.00 43.93
CA LEU A 336 -36.78 21.84 45.23
C LEU A 336 -37.22 20.38 45.47
N THR A 337 -37.77 19.73 44.45
CA THR A 337 -38.14 18.31 44.46
C THR A 337 -37.28 17.55 43.46
N THR A 338 -36.50 16.59 43.96
CA THR A 338 -35.61 15.77 43.13
C THR A 338 -36.37 14.95 42.10
N ASN A 339 -35.82 14.86 40.88
CA ASN A 339 -36.30 13.99 39.81
C ASN A 339 -35.10 13.30 39.15
N ASN A 340 -35.10 11.97 39.16
CA ASN A 340 -34.00 11.14 38.69
C ASN A 340 -34.16 10.70 37.23
N ASN A 341 -35.24 11.11 36.55
CA ASN A 341 -35.55 10.72 35.17
C ASN A 341 -34.99 11.70 34.12
N LEU A 342 -34.26 12.73 34.56
CA LEU A 342 -33.60 13.69 33.68
C LEU A 342 -32.35 13.06 33.04
N TRP A 343 -32.02 13.48 31.81
CA TRP A 343 -30.86 12.99 31.03
C TRP A 343 -30.84 11.48 30.73
N LYS A 344 -32.00 10.81 30.80
CA LYS A 344 -32.11 9.36 30.55
C LYS A 344 -32.26 9.04 29.06
N GLY A 345 -31.12 8.80 28.41
CA GLY A 345 -31.08 8.39 27.00
C GLY A 345 -31.18 9.55 26.01
N ILE A 346 -31.20 9.21 24.71
CA ILE A 346 -31.23 10.19 23.62
C ILE A 346 -32.48 11.09 23.63
N THR A 347 -33.63 10.54 24.02
CA THR A 347 -34.91 11.27 24.17
C THR A 347 -35.16 11.76 25.60
N GLY A 348 -34.17 11.65 26.49
CA GLY A 348 -34.32 12.03 27.89
C GLY A 348 -34.62 13.51 28.06
N THR A 349 -35.54 13.83 28.98
CA THR A 349 -35.86 15.22 29.35
C THR A 349 -34.57 15.97 29.70
N ASN A 350 -34.45 17.19 29.19
CA ASN A 350 -33.31 18.09 29.38
C ASN A 350 -31.95 17.60 28.84
N ASN A 351 -31.89 16.58 27.97
CA ASN A 351 -30.65 16.18 27.31
C ASN A 351 -30.02 17.40 26.58
N PRO A 352 -28.84 17.91 27.01
CA PRO A 352 -28.21 19.08 26.43
C PRO A 352 -27.33 18.74 25.22
N CYS A 353 -27.17 17.45 24.90
CA CYS A 353 -26.34 17.00 23.79
C CYS A 353 -27.04 17.25 22.44
N PRO A 354 -26.27 17.43 21.34
CA PRO A 354 -26.81 17.54 19.99
C PRO A 354 -27.67 16.34 19.58
N SER A 355 -28.50 16.51 18.54
CA SER A 355 -29.30 15.41 17.99
C SER A 355 -28.43 14.19 17.65
N GLY A 356 -28.87 13.00 18.07
CA GLY A 356 -28.06 11.77 17.95
C GLY A 356 -27.19 11.44 19.15
N TYR A 357 -26.98 12.40 20.07
CA TYR A 357 -26.07 12.27 21.20
C TYR A 357 -26.79 12.35 22.54
N ARG A 358 -26.17 11.75 23.56
CA ARG A 358 -26.62 11.83 24.96
C ARG A 358 -25.46 11.85 25.95
N ILE A 359 -25.78 12.06 27.22
CA ILE A 359 -24.82 11.93 28.32
C ILE A 359 -24.47 10.43 28.49
N PRO A 360 -23.18 10.07 28.57
CA PRO A 360 -22.74 8.70 28.79
C PRO A 360 -23.10 8.21 30.20
N THR A 361 -23.30 6.92 30.34
CA THR A 361 -23.34 6.25 31.66
C THR A 361 -21.92 6.12 32.24
N SER A 362 -21.79 5.90 33.54
CA SER A 362 -20.51 5.61 34.17
C SER A 362 -19.90 4.32 33.64
N GLN A 363 -20.74 3.33 33.27
CA GLN A 363 -20.23 2.08 32.70
C GLN A 363 -19.61 2.28 31.31
N GLU A 364 -20.17 3.18 30.50
CA GLU A 364 -19.60 3.53 29.19
C GLU A 364 -18.26 4.23 29.34
N TRP A 365 -18.14 5.18 30.26
CA TRP A 365 -16.87 5.81 30.61
C TRP A 365 -15.82 4.80 31.08
N ILE A 366 -16.18 3.89 32.01
CA ILE A 366 -15.25 2.88 32.53
C ILE A 366 -14.77 1.93 31.42
N SER A 367 -15.69 1.51 30.54
CA SER A 367 -15.36 0.63 29.41
C SER A 367 -14.42 1.33 28.42
N GLU A 368 -14.67 2.61 28.16
CA GLU A 368 -13.85 3.44 27.29
C GLU A 368 -12.44 3.67 27.85
N PHE A 369 -12.33 3.99 29.14
CA PHE A 369 -11.03 4.17 29.80
C PHE A 369 -10.21 2.88 29.78
N ARG A 370 -10.84 1.72 29.99
CA ARG A 370 -10.17 0.42 29.88
C ARG A 370 -9.66 0.16 28.47
N ALA A 371 -10.50 0.42 27.45
CA ALA A 371 -10.14 0.19 26.05
C ALA A 371 -9.01 1.12 25.58
N LEU A 372 -8.95 2.35 26.09
CA LEU A 372 -7.92 3.34 25.76
C LEU A 372 -6.71 3.33 26.70
N GLY A 373 -6.71 2.53 27.76
CA GLY A 373 -5.65 2.51 28.78
C GLY A 373 -5.52 3.83 29.56
N ILE A 374 -6.64 4.53 29.81
CA ILE A 374 -6.65 5.79 30.56
C ILE A 374 -6.60 5.50 32.06
N THR A 375 -5.56 5.97 32.73
CA THR A 375 -5.33 5.78 34.18
C THR A 375 -5.11 7.11 34.92
N ASP A 376 -4.79 8.18 34.19
CA ASP A 376 -4.46 9.48 34.75
C ASP A 376 -4.79 10.62 33.77
N GLN A 377 -4.58 11.85 34.22
CA GLN A 377 -4.81 13.06 33.42
C GLN A 377 -4.02 13.09 32.11
N THR A 378 -2.79 12.56 32.08
CA THR A 378 -1.91 12.61 30.91
C THR A 378 -2.39 11.64 29.84
N SER A 379 -2.69 10.39 30.23
CA SER A 379 -3.27 9.37 29.35
C SER A 379 -4.66 9.79 28.85
N ALA A 380 -5.48 10.41 29.70
CA ALA A 380 -6.78 10.96 29.30
C ALA A 380 -6.65 12.03 28.19
N PHE A 381 -5.72 12.97 28.34
CA PHE A 381 -5.47 14.02 27.35
C PHE A 381 -4.79 13.49 26.08
N ASN A 382 -3.89 12.51 26.19
CA ASN A 382 -3.19 11.95 25.03
C ASN A 382 -4.05 10.97 24.23
N SER A 383 -5.13 10.45 24.81
CA SER A 383 -6.09 9.61 24.11
C SER A 383 -6.80 10.33 22.94
N VAL A 384 -7.53 9.55 22.13
CA VAL A 384 -8.38 10.08 21.05
C VAL A 384 -9.46 11.04 21.54
N LEU A 385 -9.84 11.00 22.82
CA LEU A 385 -10.89 11.85 23.40
C LEU A 385 -10.42 13.26 23.78
N LYS A 386 -9.09 13.49 23.85
CA LYS A 386 -8.48 14.78 24.22
C LYS A 386 -9.15 15.46 25.43
N LEU A 387 -9.29 14.73 26.55
CA LEU A 387 -10.04 15.21 27.72
C LEU A 387 -9.23 16.26 28.51
N PRO A 388 -9.65 17.53 28.59
CA PRO A 388 -8.98 18.55 29.39
C PRO A 388 -9.39 18.46 30.87
N LEU A 389 -8.84 19.37 31.70
CA LEU A 389 -9.07 19.46 33.15
C LEU A 389 -9.96 20.66 33.54
N PRO A 390 -11.29 20.60 33.27
CA PRO A 390 -12.19 21.73 33.50
C PRO A 390 -12.33 22.18 34.97
N GLY A 391 -12.06 21.29 35.91
CA GLY A 391 -12.44 21.47 37.31
C GLY A 391 -13.96 21.36 37.47
N TYR A 392 -14.51 22.12 38.42
CA TYR A 392 -15.95 22.20 38.63
C TYR A 392 -16.37 23.55 39.19
N ARG A 393 -17.67 23.83 39.13
CA ARG A 393 -18.29 24.99 39.74
C ARG A 393 -19.03 24.55 41.01
N SER A 394 -18.51 24.95 42.16
CA SER A 394 -19.05 24.59 43.48
C SER A 394 -20.43 25.20 43.72
N ILE A 395 -21.28 24.54 44.50
CA ILE A 395 -22.60 25.08 44.84
C ILE A 395 -22.56 26.16 45.92
N ASP A 396 -21.72 26.04 46.95
CA ASP A 396 -21.79 26.86 48.16
C ASP A 396 -21.41 28.33 47.90
N PHE A 397 -20.57 28.58 46.89
CA PHE A 397 -20.13 29.92 46.52
C PHE A 397 -19.96 30.13 45.01
N ALA A 398 -20.35 29.18 44.15
CA ALA A 398 -20.15 29.24 42.69
C ALA A 398 -18.73 29.66 42.28
N HIS A 399 -17.73 29.28 43.08
CA HIS A 399 -16.32 29.43 42.76
C HIS A 399 -15.87 28.26 41.88
N TYR A 400 -14.87 28.53 41.04
CA TYR A 400 -14.25 27.50 40.21
C TYR A 400 -13.16 26.81 41.01
N THR A 401 -13.27 25.50 41.13
CA THR A 401 -12.35 24.68 41.91
C THR A 401 -11.66 23.70 40.98
N SER A 402 -10.37 23.46 41.23
CA SER A 402 -9.55 22.49 40.50
C SER A 402 -9.46 22.71 38.98
N SER A 403 -9.67 23.94 38.51
CA SER A 403 -9.56 24.28 37.10
C SER A 403 -8.10 24.18 36.63
N GLY A 404 -7.84 23.41 35.57
CA GLY A 404 -6.50 23.09 35.10
C GLY A 404 -5.78 22.02 35.91
N THR A 405 -6.39 21.48 36.98
CA THR A 405 -5.76 20.46 37.85
C THR A 405 -6.56 19.16 37.97
N SER A 406 -7.87 19.18 37.71
CA SER A 406 -8.67 17.96 37.68
C SER A 406 -9.78 18.02 36.64
N GLY A 407 -10.09 16.89 36.01
CA GLY A 407 -11.17 16.78 35.05
C GLY A 407 -12.37 16.04 35.62
N PHE A 408 -13.46 16.78 35.83
CA PHE A 408 -14.70 16.24 36.37
C PHE A 408 -15.82 16.34 35.34
N TYR A 409 -16.44 15.19 35.07
CA TYR A 409 -17.40 15.02 33.99
C TYR A 409 -18.66 14.33 34.48
N TRP A 410 -19.81 14.80 34.00
CA TRP A 410 -21.07 14.15 34.30
C TRP A 410 -21.23 12.79 33.63
N THR A 411 -21.88 11.89 34.36
CA THR A 411 -22.57 10.74 33.78
C THR A 411 -24.09 10.93 33.89
N SER A 412 -24.85 10.12 33.17
CA SER A 412 -26.30 10.07 33.29
C SER A 412 -26.77 9.27 34.52
N ASP A 413 -25.87 8.71 35.33
CA ASP A 413 -26.20 7.84 36.45
C ASP A 413 -26.43 8.60 37.76
N THR A 414 -27.37 8.11 38.56
CA THR A 414 -27.76 8.67 39.86
C THR A 414 -28.19 7.55 40.78
N ASN A 415 -27.83 7.66 42.06
CA ASN A 415 -28.29 6.74 43.11
C ASN A 415 -29.58 7.21 43.79
N GLY A 416 -30.16 8.31 43.30
CA GLY A 416 -31.37 8.93 43.83
C GLY A 416 -31.08 10.29 44.47
N THR A 417 -30.12 10.35 45.39
CA THR A 417 -29.74 11.56 46.13
C THR A 417 -28.58 12.29 45.46
N GLN A 418 -27.60 11.53 44.96
CA GLN A 418 -26.39 12.04 44.31
C GLN A 418 -26.20 11.41 42.93
N THR A 419 -25.34 12.01 42.13
CA THR A 419 -25.02 11.56 40.77
C THR A 419 -23.56 11.16 40.65
N THR A 420 -23.30 10.19 39.78
CA THR A 420 -21.95 9.70 39.52
C THR A 420 -21.19 10.70 38.65
N ILE A 421 -19.99 11.06 39.10
CA ILE A 421 -19.03 11.90 38.39
C ILE A 421 -17.84 11.04 38.00
N ILE A 422 -17.29 11.29 36.82
CA ILE A 422 -16.01 10.71 36.37
C ILE A 422 -14.90 11.71 36.65
N ASN A 423 -13.87 11.27 37.39
CA ASN A 423 -12.60 11.97 37.48
C ASN A 423 -11.64 11.43 36.41
N THR A 424 -11.44 12.17 35.32
CA THR A 424 -10.50 11.78 34.26
C THR A 424 -9.05 11.83 34.72
N SER A 425 -8.76 12.52 35.82
CA SER A 425 -7.39 12.69 36.35
C SER A 425 -6.87 11.47 37.09
N THR A 426 -7.78 10.63 37.59
CA THR A 426 -7.46 9.41 38.35
C THR A 426 -8.21 8.18 37.82
N ALA A 427 -9.00 8.34 36.75
CA ALA A 427 -9.82 7.29 36.14
C ALA A 427 -10.80 6.58 37.11
N ILE A 428 -11.34 7.31 38.10
CA ILE A 428 -12.30 6.78 39.08
C ILE A 428 -13.65 7.47 39.02
N THR A 429 -14.67 6.80 39.54
CA THR A 429 -15.99 7.36 39.82
C THR A 429 -16.11 7.83 41.27
N PHE A 430 -16.94 8.85 41.51
CA PHE A 430 -17.39 9.22 42.86
C PHE A 430 -18.78 9.86 42.76
N ASN A 431 -19.43 10.08 43.89
CA ASN A 431 -20.75 10.71 43.95
C ASN A 431 -20.62 12.20 44.25
N GLY A 432 -21.44 13.02 43.60
CA GLY A 432 -21.55 14.44 43.87
C GLY A 432 -22.96 14.96 43.77
N ASP A 433 -23.10 16.20 44.20
CA ASP A 433 -24.38 16.88 44.31
C ASP A 433 -24.85 17.39 42.94
N LYS A 434 -26.14 17.25 42.65
CA LYS A 434 -26.73 17.64 41.35
C LYS A 434 -26.64 19.14 41.06
N GLY A 435 -26.53 19.97 42.11
CA GLY A 435 -26.33 21.40 41.98
C GLY A 435 -24.89 21.82 41.68
N TRP A 436 -23.91 20.91 41.65
CA TRP A 436 -22.57 21.24 41.14
C TRP A 436 -22.60 21.49 39.63
N GLY A 437 -21.63 22.26 39.14
CA GLY A 437 -21.42 22.45 37.71
C GLY A 437 -20.25 21.61 37.23
N HIS A 438 -20.50 20.65 36.35
CA HIS A 438 -19.44 19.86 35.68
C HIS A 438 -19.59 19.88 34.16
N SER A 439 -18.49 19.58 33.48
CA SER A 439 -18.46 19.47 32.02
C SER A 439 -19.20 18.22 31.55
N VAL A 440 -19.73 18.31 30.34
CA VAL A 440 -20.41 17.20 29.66
C VAL A 440 -19.65 16.84 28.39
N ARG A 441 -19.38 15.55 28.20
CA ARG A 441 -18.87 14.97 26.96
C ARG A 441 -19.90 13.96 26.46
N CYS A 442 -20.47 14.18 25.29
CA CYS A 442 -21.56 13.34 24.81
C CYS A 442 -21.07 12.14 24.00
N ILE A 443 -21.86 11.07 24.02
CA ILE A 443 -21.69 9.85 23.23
C ILE A 443 -22.88 9.68 22.28
N LYS A 444 -22.64 9.14 21.08
CA LYS A 444 -23.66 8.86 20.07
C LYS A 444 -24.30 7.50 20.32
N ASP A 445 -25.63 7.43 20.24
CA ASP A 445 -26.39 6.17 20.26
C ASP A 445 -26.57 5.56 18.86
#